data_AF-A0A495Y0F6-F1
#
_entry.id   AF-A0A495Y0F6-F1
#
_cell.length_a   1.000
_cell.length_b   1.000
_cell.length_c   1.000
_cell.angle_alpha   90.00
_cell.angle_beta   90.00
_cell.angle_gamma   90.00
#
_symmetry.space_group_name_H-M   'P 1'
#
loop_
_entity.id
_entity.type
_entity.pdbx_description
1 polymer ?
#
loop_
_entity_poly.entity_id
_entity_poly.type
_entity_poly.pdbx_seq_one_letter_code
_entity_poly.pdbx_strand_id
1 'polypeptide(L)' 'MAETTTIRISRGTHARVTRLAAERHETIDETVSRAIQALRQDVMARDLATELTDDETAWLDADAG' A
#
# COMPACT_ATOMS: atom_id res chain seq x y z
N MET A 1 -22.29 -10.74 -1.72
CA MET A 1 -21.56 -11.06 -0.48
C MET A 1 -20.11 -10.72 -0.75
N ALA A 2 -19.46 -9.90 0.08
CA ALA A 2 -18.02 -9.66 -0.08
C ALA A 2 -17.26 -10.97 0.10
N GLU A 3 -16.23 -11.20 -0.72
CA GLU A 3 -15.38 -12.38 -0.59
C GLU A 3 -14.53 -12.25 0.68
N THR A 4 -14.71 -13.17 1.63
CA THR A 4 -13.98 -13.15 2.90
C THR A 4 -12.87 -14.18 2.87
N THR A 5 -11.65 -13.74 3.21
CA THR A 5 -10.49 -14.63 3.37
C THR A 5 -10.09 -14.70 4.85
N THR A 6 -9.87 -15.90 5.38
CA THR A 6 -9.39 -16.09 6.77
C THR A 6 -7.87 -16.24 6.79
N ILE A 7 -7.18 -15.42 7.59
CA ILE A 7 -5.72 -15.45 7.74
C ILE A 7 -5.37 -15.73 9.21
N ARG A 8 -4.43 -16.65 9.45
CA ARG A 8 -3.92 -16.92 10.81
C ARG A 8 -2.71 -16.03 11.09
N ILE A 9 -2.74 -15.34 12.22
CA ILE A 9 -1.66 -14.47 12.70
C ILE A 9 -1.32 -14.79 14.15
N SER A 10 -0.15 -14.35 14.60
CA SER A 10 0.21 -14.45 16.02
C SER A 10 -0.73 -13.60 16.89
N ARG A 11 -0.93 -14.01 18.15
CA ARG A 11 -1.71 -13.21 19.12
C ARG A 11 -1.15 -11.80 19.30
N GLY A 12 0.17 -11.63 19.25
CA GLY A 12 0.82 -10.32 19.34
C GLY A 12 0.52 -9.43 18.14
N THR A 13 0.48 -10.01 16.93
CA THR A 13 0.09 -9.26 15.72
C THR A 13 -1.38 -8.86 15.79
N HIS A 14 -2.27 -9.77 16.20
CA HIS A 14 -3.68 -9.44 16.40
C HIS A 14 -3.85 -8.27 17.37
N ALA A 15 -3.23 -8.32 18.55
CA ALA A 15 -3.31 -7.24 19.54
C ALA A 15 -2.81 -5.88 19.00
N ARG A 16 -1.73 -5.88 18.21
CA ARG A 16 -1.25 -4.65 17.57
C ARG A 16 -2.25 -4.08 16.57
N VAL A 17 -2.84 -4.91 15.72
CA VAL A 17 -3.83 -4.46 14.73
C VAL A 17 -5.10 -3.98 15.42
N THR A 18 -5.60 -4.70 16.42
CA THR A 18 -6.76 -4.28 17.21
C THR A 18 -6.54 -2.92 17.87
N ARG A 19 -5.37 -2.71 18.47
CA ARG A 19 -5.04 -1.42 19.10
C ARG A 19 -5.00 -0.30 18.06
N LEU A 20 -4.36 -0.53 16.92
CA LEU A 20 -4.25 0.46 15.85
C LEU A 20 -5.61 0.85 15.27
N ALA A 21 -6.50 -0.14 15.08
CA ALA A 21 -7.87 0.09 14.62
C ALA A 21 -8.64 0.94 15.64
N ALA A 22 -8.51 0.64 16.94
CA ALA A 22 -9.15 1.42 18.00
C ALA A 22 -8.63 2.87 18.06
N GLU A 23 -7.31 3.08 17.96
CA GLU A 23 -6.67 4.41 17.92
C GLU A 23 -7.14 5.25 16.72
N ARG A 24 -7.48 4.60 15.61
CA ARG A 24 -7.97 5.24 14.38
C ARG A 24 -9.49 5.32 14.26
N HIS A 25 -10.23 4.79 15.23
CA HIS A 25 -11.69 4.63 15.15
C HIS A 25 -12.15 3.87 13.90
N GLU A 26 -11.39 2.83 13.54
CA GLU A 26 -11.63 1.95 12.39
C GLU A 26 -11.93 0.53 12.85
N THR A 27 -12.52 -0.25 11.96
CA THR A 27 -12.56 -1.71 12.07
C THR A 27 -11.20 -2.32 11.72
N ILE A 28 -10.95 -3.56 12.16
CA ILE A 28 -9.75 -4.31 11.78
C ILE A 28 -9.64 -4.45 10.25
N ASP A 29 -10.77 -4.68 9.57
CA ASP A 29 -10.80 -4.85 8.11
C ASP A 29 -10.41 -3.58 7.36
N GLU A 30 -10.88 -2.41 7.81
CA GLU A 30 -10.50 -1.10 7.27
C GLU A 30 -9.01 -0.84 7.48
N THR A 31 -8.51 -1.06 8.69
CA THR A 31 -7.10 -0.88 9.02
C THR A 31 -6.19 -1.80 8.19
N VAL A 32 -6.56 -3.06 8.00
CA VAL A 32 -5.81 -4.01 7.16
C VAL A 32 -5.85 -3.57 5.69
N SER A 33 -7.01 -3.16 5.19
CA SER A 33 -7.16 -2.69 3.80
C SER A 33 -6.28 -1.46 3.53
N ARG A 34 -6.26 -0.49 4.45
CA ARG A 34 -5.37 0.68 4.36
C ARG A 34 -3.89 0.30 4.44
N ALA A 35 -3.53 -0.64 5.31
CA ALA A 35 -2.16 -1.12 5.41
C ALA A 35 -1.69 -1.78 4.10
N ILE A 36 -2.52 -2.62 3.48
CA ILE A 36 -2.23 -3.23 2.18
C ILE A 36 -2.07 -2.15 1.10
N GLN A 37 -2.96 -1.15 1.09
CA GLN A 37 -2.88 -0.04 0.13
C GLN A 37 -1.59 0.76 0.31
N ALA A 38 -1.21 1.07 1.54
CA ALA A 38 0.02 1.79 1.85
C ALA A 38 1.26 1.01 1.42
N LEU A 39 1.30 -0.32 1.64
CA LEU A 39 2.40 -1.17 1.19
C LEU A 39 2.53 -1.19 -0.34
N ARG A 40 1.41 -1.22 -1.07
CA ARG A 40 1.42 -1.12 -2.54
C ARG A 40 1.95 0.24 -3.00
N GLN A 41 1.50 1.31 -2.36
CA GLN A 41 1.95 2.67 -2.67
C GLN A 41 3.42 2.89 -2.38
N ASP A 42 3.95 2.31 -1.31
CA ASP A 42 5.36 2.38 -0.94
C ASP A 42 6.26 1.65 -1.96
N VAL A 43 5.81 0.54 -2.53
CA VAL A 43 6.49 -0.11 -3.67
C VAL A 43 6.47 0.80 -4.90
N MET A 44 5.30 1.29 -5.29
CA MET A 44 5.17 2.19 -6.46
C MET A 44 6.00 3.47 -6.29
N ALA A 45 6.06 4.04 -5.09
CA ALA A 45 6.84 5.23 -4.80
C ALA A 45 8.34 4.99 -4.95
N ARG A 46 8.84 3.79 -4.57
CA ARG A 46 10.23 3.41 -4.82
C ARG A 46 10.52 3.29 -6.31
N ASP A 47 9.64 2.63 -7.05
CA ASP A 47 9.80 2.45 -8.49
C ASP A 47 9.85 3.82 -9.20
N LEU A 48 8.91 4.71 -8.89
CA LEU A 48 8.83 6.07 -9.43
C LEU A 48 9.96 7.01 -8.97
N ALA A 49 10.63 6.71 -7.86
CA ALA A 49 11.78 7.48 -7.40
C ALA A 49 13.08 7.12 -8.14
N THR A 50 13.05 6.09 -8.99
CA THR A 50 14.18 5.77 -9.87
C THR A 50 14.31 6.88 -10.91
N GLU A 51 15.52 7.40 -11.08
CA GLU A 51 15.81 8.36 -12.14
C GLU A 51 15.45 7.75 -13.50
N LEU A 52 14.70 8.52 -14.30
CA LEU A 52 14.40 8.14 -15.67
C LEU A 52 15.70 8.02 -16.45
N THR A 53 15.80 6.99 -17.29
CA THR A 53 16.91 6.90 -18.23
C THR A 53 16.83 8.00 -19.27
N ASP A 54 17.96 8.29 -19.93
CA ASP A 54 18.02 9.29 -21.00
C ASP A 54 17.02 8.95 -22.14
N ASP A 55 16.84 7.67 -22.44
CA ASP A 55 15.91 7.19 -23.46
C ASP A 55 14.44 7.40 -23.05
N GLU A 56 14.10 7.16 -21.78
CA GLU A 56 12.74 7.39 -21.25
C GLU A 56 12.42 8.88 -21.17
N THR A 57 13.41 9.71 -20.83
CA THR A 57 13.28 11.17 -20.82
C THR A 57 13.06 11.70 -22.23
N ALA A 58 13.87 11.23 -23.20
CA ALA A 58 13.71 11.59 -24.60
C ALA A 58 12.36 11.17 -25.18
N TRP A 59 11.79 10.04 -24.73
CA TRP A 59 10.45 9.61 -25.11
C TRP A 59 9.34 10.51 -24.54
N LEU A 60 9.45 10.93 -23.27
CA LEU A 60 8.51 11.87 -22.65
C LEU A 60 8.57 13.26 -23.29
N ASP A 61 9.76 13.73 -23.63
CA ASP A 61 9.97 15.02 -24.30
C ASP A 61 9.51 15.01 -25.77
N ALA A 62 9.45 13.83 -26.40
CA ALA A 62 9.02 13.67 -27.79
C ALA A 62 7.50 13.84 -28.00
N ASP A 63 6.67 13.68 -26.95
CA ASP A 63 5.20 13.87 -27.01
C ASP A 63 4.78 15.32 -26.65
N ALA A 64 5.74 16.17 -26.28
CA ALA A 64 5.52 17.58 -25.91
C ALA A 64 5.75 18.57 -27.06
N GLY A 65 5.89 18.10 -28.31
CA GLY A 65 6.18 18.89 -29.51
C GLY A 65 5.03 18.99 -30.52
#